data_AF-A0A7S4K8E7-F1
#
_entry.id   AF-A0A7S4K8E7-F1
#
_cell.length_a   1.000
_cell.length_b   1.000
_cell.length_c   1.000
_cell.angle_alpha   90.00
_cell.angle_beta   90.00
_cell.angle_gamma   90.00
#
_symmetry.space_group_name_H-M   'P 1'
#
loop_
_entity.id
_entity.type
_entity.pdbx_description
1 polymer ?
#
loop_
_entity_poly.entity_id
_entity_poly.type
_entity_poly.pdbx_seq_one_letter_code
_entity_poly.pdbx_strand_id
1 'polypeptide(L)'
;KGFLRRLRRRRRRWDRRPSSLLPPLLLLLWYSLSLTYFYVSASRFLECAGASSLCLSLQTSEMYAASFQVAVQGVRPRDWFYAAATLSVAGVIVYETSGEGEVGVVVENEEEEEEES
;
A
#
# COMPACT_ATOMS: atom_id res chain seq x y z
N LYS A 1 4.03 50.50 -8.36
CA LYS A 1 5.40 49.93 -8.59
C LYS A 1 6.25 49.76 -7.31
N GLY A 2 5.74 49.97 -6.08
CA GLY A 2 6.55 49.94 -4.84
C GLY A 2 6.41 48.71 -3.91
N PHE A 3 5.42 47.84 -4.14
CA PHE A 3 5.08 46.77 -3.16
C PHE A 3 5.92 45.48 -3.34
N LEU A 4 6.36 45.19 -4.57
CA LEU A 4 7.09 43.97 -4.91
C LEU A 4 8.56 43.94 -4.44
N ARG A 5 9.09 45.05 -3.90
CA ARG A 5 10.48 45.10 -3.40
C ARG A 5 10.61 44.62 -1.94
N ARG A 6 9.53 44.52 -1.16
CA ARG A 6 9.62 44.13 0.27
C ARG A 6 9.57 42.62 0.53
N LEU A 7 9.15 41.81 -0.43
CA LEU A 7 8.99 40.36 -0.21
C LEU A 7 10.26 39.52 -0.46
N ARG A 8 11.36 40.12 -0.92
CA ARG A 8 12.61 39.38 -1.21
C ARG A 8 13.58 39.19 -0.04
N ARG A 9 13.32 39.76 1.15
CA ARG A 9 14.29 39.74 2.27
C ARG A 9 14.06 38.66 3.35
N ARG A 10 13.04 37.81 3.24
CA ARG A 10 12.71 36.80 4.28
C ARG A 10 12.91 35.34 3.85
N ARG A 11 13.83 35.06 2.92
CA ARG A 11 14.06 33.69 2.40
C ARG A 11 15.49 33.17 2.55
N ARG A 12 16.19 33.52 3.65
CA ARG A 12 17.55 33.01 3.94
C ARG A 12 17.82 32.84 5.43
N ARG A 13 17.02 32.02 6.12
CA ARG A 13 17.34 31.49 7.47
C ARG A 13 16.78 30.07 7.64
N TRP A 14 17.15 29.16 6.74
CA TRP A 14 16.86 27.73 6.88
C TRP A 14 18.10 26.86 6.63
N ASP A 15 19.29 27.39 6.91
CA ASP A 15 20.52 26.58 6.98
C ASP A 15 21.07 26.66 8.41
N ARG A 16 20.38 26.01 9.35
CA ARG A 16 21.06 25.43 10.51
C ARG A 16 21.26 23.96 10.20
N ARG A 17 22.37 23.63 9.54
CA ARG A 17 22.86 22.27 9.42
C ARG A 17 23.32 21.81 10.81
N PRO A 18 22.68 20.82 11.47
CA PRO A 18 23.36 20.09 12.52
C PRO A 18 24.47 19.27 11.84
N SER A 19 25.72 19.51 12.23
CA SER A 19 26.92 18.82 11.70
C SER A 19 27.12 17.42 12.28
N SER A 20 26.12 16.86 12.95
CA SER A 20 26.18 15.48 13.43
C SER A 20 25.65 14.54 12.34
N LEU A 21 26.47 13.57 11.94
CA LEU A 21 26.05 12.47 11.06
C LEU A 21 25.16 11.44 11.80
N LEU A 22 24.95 11.62 13.11
CA LEU A 22 24.17 10.73 13.96
C LEU A 22 22.68 10.63 13.57
N PRO A 23 21.93 11.73 13.34
CA PRO A 23 20.53 11.64 12.95
C PRO A 23 20.27 10.86 11.66
N PRO A 24 20.99 11.09 10.54
CA PRO A 24 20.74 10.32 9.32
C PRO A 24 21.17 8.86 9.44
N LEU A 25 22.24 8.55 10.19
CA LEU A 25 22.65 7.17 10.44
C LEU A 25 21.61 6.40 11.26
N LEU A 26 21.02 7.03 12.28
CA LEU A 26 19.94 6.44 13.06
C LEU A 26 18.70 6.18 12.20
N LEU A 27 18.31 7.16 11.36
CA LEU A 27 17.21 6.97 10.41
C LEU A 27 17.50 5.83 9.44
N LEU A 28 18.72 5.72 8.92
CA LEU A 28 19.10 4.66 8.00
C LEU A 28 19.07 3.28 8.66
N LEU A 29 19.53 3.19 9.91
CA LEU A 29 19.46 1.96 10.70
C LEU A 29 18.00 1.55 10.95
N TRP A 30 17.17 2.51 11.38
CA TRP A 30 15.75 2.28 11.61
C TRP A 30 15.01 1.86 10.34
N TYR A 31 15.32 2.51 9.23
CA TYR A 31 14.76 2.18 7.91
C TYR A 31 15.17 0.76 7.49
N SER A 32 16.45 0.41 7.62
CA SER A 32 16.96 -0.94 7.29
C SER A 32 16.30 -2.02 8.13
N LEU A 33 16.14 -1.78 9.44
CA LEU A 33 15.43 -2.69 10.36
C LEU A 33 13.95 -2.85 9.95
N SER A 34 13.27 -1.74 9.66
CA SER A 34 11.87 -1.75 9.21
C SER A 34 11.71 -2.53 7.90
N LEU A 35 12.64 -2.35 6.95
CA LEU A 35 12.63 -3.08 5.69
C LEU A 35 12.81 -4.58 5.91
N THR A 36 13.78 -4.95 6.75
CA THR A 36 14.07 -6.36 7.04
C THR A 36 12.87 -7.04 7.68
N TYR A 37 12.25 -6.38 8.66
CA TYR A 37 11.02 -6.86 9.28
C TYR A 37 9.90 -7.04 8.25
N PHE A 38 9.68 -6.04 7.39
CA PHE A 38 8.67 -6.11 6.33
C PHE A 38 8.89 -7.31 5.39
N TYR A 39 10.12 -7.53 4.90
CA TYR A 39 10.42 -8.66 4.02
C TYR A 39 10.24 -10.01 4.71
N VAL A 40 10.66 -10.14 5.97
CA VAL A 40 10.48 -11.40 6.72
C VAL A 40 8.99 -11.68 6.94
N SER A 41 8.22 -10.68 7.34
CA SER A 41 6.76 -10.81 7.50
C SER A 41 6.08 -11.12 6.17
N ALA A 42 6.47 -10.48 5.08
CA ALA A 42 5.94 -10.75 3.74
C ALA A 42 6.20 -12.19 3.30
N SER A 43 7.42 -12.70 3.45
CA SER A 43 7.75 -14.09 3.12
C SER A 43 6.95 -15.09 3.96
N ARG A 44 6.83 -14.86 5.27
CA ARG A 44 6.02 -15.71 6.16
C ARG A 44 4.53 -15.67 5.81
N PHE A 45 4.02 -14.51 5.44
CA PHE A 45 2.64 -14.36 5.04
C PHE A 45 2.36 -15.05 3.70
N LEU A 46 3.32 -15.02 2.77
CA LEU A 46 3.23 -15.74 1.50
C LEU A 46 3.16 -17.27 1.71
N GLU A 47 3.92 -17.79 2.67
CA GLU A 47 3.88 -19.22 3.05
C GLU A 47 2.52 -19.65 3.62
N CYS A 48 1.82 -18.76 4.34
CA CYS A 48 0.57 -19.11 5.04
C CYS A 48 -0.72 -18.77 4.29
N ALA A 49 -0.78 -17.61 3.62
CA ALA A 49 -2.03 -17.03 3.11
C ALA A 49 -2.06 -16.89 1.58
N GLY A 50 -0.96 -17.28 0.89
CA GLY A 50 -0.84 -17.19 -0.56
C GLY A 50 -0.60 -15.76 -1.09
N ALA A 51 -0.29 -15.67 -2.37
CA ALA A 51 0.12 -14.42 -3.01
C ALA A 51 -1.03 -13.39 -3.10
N SER A 52 -2.28 -13.83 -3.24
CA SER A 52 -3.46 -12.97 -3.35
C SER A 52 -3.72 -12.17 -2.07
N SER A 53 -3.66 -12.83 -0.91
CA SER A 53 -3.84 -12.18 0.39
C SER A 53 -2.72 -11.17 0.67
N LEU A 54 -1.49 -11.47 0.25
CA LEU A 54 -0.37 -10.53 0.36
C LEU A 54 -0.61 -9.26 -0.49
N CYS A 55 -1.10 -9.41 -1.72
CA CYS A 55 -1.45 -8.27 -2.57
C CYS A 55 -2.55 -7.39 -1.95
N LEU A 56 -3.57 -7.99 -1.32
CA LEU A 56 -4.62 -7.26 -0.61
C LEU A 56 -4.07 -6.49 0.60
N SER A 57 -3.14 -7.09 1.34
CA SER A 57 -2.44 -6.42 2.45
C SER A 57 -1.63 -5.20 1.96
N LEU A 58 -0.95 -5.31 0.81
CA LEU A 58 -0.25 -4.17 0.22
C LEU A 58 -1.22 -3.07 -0.24
N GLN A 59 -2.33 -3.44 -0.88
CA GLN A 59 -3.35 -2.50 -1.34
C GLN A 59 -4.01 -1.74 -0.18
N THR A 60 -4.29 -2.40 0.93
CA THR A 60 -4.85 -1.76 2.14
C THR A 60 -3.84 -0.82 2.81
N SER A 61 -2.56 -1.16 2.79
CA SER A 61 -1.48 -0.26 3.25
C SER A 61 -1.41 1.02 2.41
N GLU A 62 -1.49 0.89 1.08
CA GLU A 62 -1.52 2.05 0.17
C GLU A 62 -2.76 2.93 0.40
N MET A 63 -3.92 2.32 0.60
CA MET A 63 -5.16 3.02 0.97
C MET A 63 -5.02 3.81 2.27
N TYR A 64 -4.39 3.22 3.28
CA TYR A 64 -4.14 3.90 4.56
C TYR A 64 -3.17 5.08 4.39
N ALA A 65 -2.09 4.89 3.62
CA ALA A 65 -1.15 5.96 3.31
C ALA A 65 -1.82 7.11 2.55
N ALA A 66 -2.66 6.80 1.56
CA ALA A 66 -3.41 7.81 0.83
C ALA A 66 -4.43 8.54 1.73
N SER A 67 -5.13 7.82 2.59
CA SER A 67 -6.05 8.41 3.58
C SER A 67 -5.33 9.35 4.54
N PHE A 68 -4.13 8.98 5.00
CA PHE A 68 -3.29 9.83 5.84
C PHE A 68 -2.84 11.10 5.11
N GLN A 69 -2.47 11.02 3.82
CA GLN A 69 -2.13 12.20 3.02
C GLN A 69 -3.32 13.15 2.89
N VAL A 70 -4.53 12.64 2.67
CA VAL A 70 -5.74 13.46 2.61
C VAL A 70 -6.04 14.10 3.97
N ALA A 71 -5.98 13.32 5.05
CA ALA A 71 -6.36 13.78 6.40
C ALA A 71 -5.35 14.75 7.02
N VAL A 72 -4.05 14.46 6.90
CA VAL A 72 -2.99 15.22 7.59
C VAL A 72 -2.37 16.29 6.70
N GLN A 73 -2.11 15.96 5.43
CA GLN A 73 -1.46 16.89 4.50
C GLN A 73 -2.48 17.77 3.75
N GLY A 74 -3.78 17.47 3.86
CA GLY A 74 -4.84 18.22 3.18
C GLY A 74 -4.77 18.15 1.66
N VAL A 75 -4.07 17.13 1.13
CA VAL A 75 -3.99 16.91 -0.32
C VAL A 75 -5.36 16.49 -0.81
N ARG A 76 -5.97 17.27 -1.72
CA ARG A 76 -7.23 16.92 -2.36
C ARG A 76 -6.96 16.05 -3.60
N PRO A 77 -7.32 14.75 -3.57
CA PRO A 77 -7.22 13.90 -4.74
C PRO A 77 -8.22 14.34 -5.81
N ARG A 78 -7.99 13.92 -7.05
CA ARG A 78 -8.96 14.10 -8.15
C ARG A 78 -10.12 13.12 -7.95
N ASP A 79 -11.30 13.43 -8.49
CA ASP A 79 -12.52 12.62 -8.31
C ASP A 79 -12.34 11.14 -8.70
N TRP A 80 -11.52 10.86 -9.72
CA TRP A 80 -11.18 9.49 -10.15
C TRP A 80 -10.48 8.65 -9.07
N PHE A 81 -9.78 9.27 -8.13
CA PHE A 81 -9.16 8.56 -7.00
C PHE A 81 -10.22 7.93 -6.11
N TYR A 82 -11.31 8.65 -5.82
CA TYR A 82 -12.39 8.11 -5.00
C TYR A 82 -13.11 6.97 -5.71
N ALA A 83 -13.32 7.07 -7.03
CA ALA A 83 -13.86 5.97 -7.83
C ALA A 83 -12.97 4.72 -7.76
N ALA A 84 -11.65 4.89 -7.95
CA ALA A 84 -10.68 3.79 -7.85
C ALA A 84 -10.62 3.19 -6.44
N ALA A 85 -10.74 4.01 -5.40
CA ALA A 85 -10.80 3.56 -4.01
C ALA A 85 -12.07 2.74 -3.75
N THR A 86 -13.23 3.21 -4.18
CA THR A 86 -14.48 2.45 -4.04
C THR A 86 -14.46 1.13 -4.79
N LEU A 87 -13.89 1.11 -6.01
CA LEU A 87 -13.75 -0.11 -6.81
C LEU A 87 -12.79 -1.10 -6.14
N SER A 88 -11.69 -0.61 -5.58
CA SER A 88 -10.73 -1.41 -4.83
C SER A 88 -11.35 -2.06 -3.60
N VAL A 89 -12.11 -1.30 -2.80
CA VAL A 89 -12.84 -1.83 -1.63
C VAL A 89 -13.88 -2.88 -2.05
N ALA A 90 -14.63 -2.63 -3.13
CA ALA A 90 -15.57 -3.61 -3.67
C ALA A 90 -14.86 -4.90 -4.11
N GLY A 91 -13.70 -4.80 -4.75
CA GLY A 91 -12.88 -5.95 -5.14
C GLY A 91 -12.43 -6.79 -3.94
N VAL A 92 -12.01 -6.14 -2.84
CA VAL A 92 -11.67 -6.85 -1.59
C VAL A 92 -12.88 -7.57 -1.02
N ILE A 93 -14.05 -6.93 -0.97
CA ILE A 93 -15.28 -7.55 -0.47
C ILE A 93 -15.62 -8.78 -1.31
N VAL A 94 -15.63 -8.65 -2.65
CA VAL A 94 -15.92 -9.77 -3.55
C VAL A 94 -14.94 -10.92 -3.35
N TYR A 95 -13.65 -10.62 -3.24
CA TYR A 95 -12.61 -11.62 -2.99
C TYR A 95 -12.88 -12.41 -1.70
N GLU A 96 -13.13 -11.72 -0.58
CA GLU A 96 -13.39 -12.37 0.70
C GLU A 96 -14.72 -13.15 0.67
N THR A 97 -15.78 -12.60 0.06
CA THR A 97 -17.08 -13.28 -0.01
C THR A 97 -17.10 -14.48 -0.96
N SER A 98 -16.25 -14.49 -2.00
CA SER A 98 -16.16 -15.62 -2.93
C SER A 98 -15.30 -16.75 -2.37
N GLY A 99 -14.32 -16.43 -1.51
CA GLY A 99 -13.46 -17.41 -0.84
C GLY A 99 -14.20 -18.34 0.13
N GLU A 100 -15.36 -17.93 0.64
CA GLU A 100 -16.22 -18.76 1.51
C GLU A 100 -17.29 -19.56 0.74
N GLY A 101 -17.45 -19.33 -0.58
CA GLY A 101 -18.58 -19.82 -1.37
C GLY A 101 -18.27 -20.78 -2.53
N GLU A 102 -17.01 -20.94 -2.96
CA GLU A 102 -16.68 -21.75 -4.15
C GLU A 102 -15.58 -22.80 -3.90
N VAL A 103 -15.81 -23.71 -2.95
CA VAL A 103 -15.26 -25.08 -3.03
C VAL A 103 -16.39 -26.08 -2.78
N GLY A 104 -17.37 -26.04 -3.66
CA GLY A 104 -18.41 -27.04 -3.78
C GLY A 104 -19.17 -26.76 -5.05
N VAL A 105 -19.03 -27.64 -6.06
CA VAL A 105 -19.61 -27.53 -7.42
C VAL A 105 -18.83 -26.50 -8.26
N VAL A 106 -17.86 -26.86 -9.12
CA VAL A 106 -17.97 -27.71 -10.30
C VAL A 106 -16.60 -28.37 -10.56
N VAL A 107 -16.44 -29.63 -10.16
CA VAL A 107 -15.66 -30.61 -10.93
C VAL A 107 -16.69 -31.68 -11.27
N GLU A 108 -17.62 -31.34 -12.16
CA GLU A 108 -18.45 -32.36 -12.80
C GLU A 108 -17.63 -32.99 -13.91
N ASN A 109 -17.28 -34.26 -13.67
CA ASN A 109 -17.31 -35.35 -14.63
C ASN A 109 -16.85 -35.04 -16.07
N GLU A 110 -15.55 -35.18 -16.29
CA GLU A 110 -15.02 -35.67 -17.58
C GLU A 110 -13.88 -36.64 -17.26
N GLU A 111 -14.20 -37.88 -16.81
CA GLU A 111 -13.29 -39.05 -16.87
C GLU A 111 -14.03 -40.32 -16.38
N GLU A 112 -15.23 -40.57 -16.91
CA GLU A 112 -15.82 -41.93 -16.95
C GLU A 112 -16.21 -42.21 -18.41
N GLU A 113 -15.23 -42.53 -19.25
CA GLU A 113 -15.42 -43.26 -20.51
C GLU A 113 -14.03 -43.65 -21.05
N GLU A 114 -13.36 -44.57 -20.38
CA GLU A 114 -12.53 -45.55 -21.09
C GLU A 114 -13.23 -46.90 -20.95
N GLU A 115 -14.12 -47.11 -21.91
CA GLU A 115 -14.72 -48.38 -22.27
C GLU A 115 -13.65 -49.47 -22.39
N GLU A 116 -13.87 -50.54 -21.63
CA GLU A 116 -14.05 -51.88 -22.18
C GLU A 116 -13.83 -51.98 -23.70
N SER A 117 -12.63 -52.39 -24.10
CA SER A 117 -12.30 -52.94 -25.42
C SER A 117 -11.09 -53.85 -25.35
#